data_AF-A0A8D0SJ79-F1
#
_entry.id   AF-A0A8D0SJ79-F1
#
_cell.length_a   1.000
_cell.length_b   1.000
_cell.length_c   1.000
_cell.angle_alpha   90.00
_cell.angle_beta   90.00
_cell.angle_gamma   90.00
#
_symmetry.space_group_name_H-M   'P 1'
#
loop_
_entity.id
_entity.type
_entity.pdbx_description
1 polymer ?
#
loop_
_entity_poly.entity_id
_entity_poly.type
_entity_poly.pdbx_seq_one_letter_code
_entity_poly.pdbx_strand_id
1 'polypeptide(L)' 'APQTHLSFCFWRTQPPQLTLCSSLTALITDDLTDAIICAKKIVKETEGMNYWQGWKNHCEGKDLSEWKKGCEVS' A
#
# COMPACT_ATOMS: atom_id res chain seq x y z
N ALA A 1 19.07 -7.88 12.52
CA ALA A 1 19.06 -6.92 11.39
C ALA A 1 17.62 -6.60 11.04
N PRO A 2 17.17 -5.33 11.15
CA PRO A 2 15.76 -4.94 11.25
C PRO A 2 15.09 -4.77 9.87
N GLN A 3 15.30 -5.71 8.95
CA GLN A 3 14.70 -5.65 7.60
C GLN A 3 13.37 -6.42 7.51
N THR A 4 12.91 -7.02 8.60
CA THR A 4 11.70 -7.84 8.62
C THR A 4 10.43 -7.08 8.96
N HIS A 5 10.43 -5.77 9.18
CA HIS A 5 9.18 -5.04 9.45
C HIS A 5 8.62 -4.28 8.24
N LEU A 6 9.49 -3.90 7.29
CA LEU A 6 9.09 -3.10 6.12
C LEU A 6 8.21 -3.88 5.11
N SER A 7 8.30 -5.20 5.10
CA SER A 7 7.43 -6.04 4.27
C SER A 7 6.01 -6.18 4.87
N PHE A 8 5.78 -6.08 6.17
CA PHE A 8 4.54 -6.66 6.73
C PHE A 8 3.24 -5.89 6.45
N CYS A 9 3.26 -4.56 6.26
CA CYS A 9 2.03 -3.80 6.00
C CYS A 9 1.41 -4.10 4.63
N PHE A 10 2.24 -4.26 3.60
CA PHE A 10 1.76 -4.31 2.22
C PHE A 10 2.23 -5.56 1.46
N TRP A 11 3.16 -6.34 2.02
CA TRP A 11 3.66 -7.58 1.42
C TRP A 11 2.77 -8.78 1.77
N ARG A 12 1.54 -8.75 1.29
CA ARG A 12 0.81 -9.95 0.88
C ARG A 12 0.06 -9.61 -0.39
N THR A 13 0.53 -10.16 -1.52
CA THR A 13 -0.12 -10.12 -2.82
C THR A 13 -1.55 -10.66 -2.69
N GLN A 14 -2.54 -9.78 -2.73
CA GLN A 14 -3.94 -10.17 -2.94
C GLN A 14 -4.14 -10.33 -4.47
N PRO A 15 -4.57 -11.51 -4.98
CA PRO A 15 -5.07 -11.62 -6.34
C PRO A 15 -6.60 -11.38 -6.38
N PRO A 16 -7.15 -10.60 -7.35
CA PRO A 16 -6.50 -9.59 -8.12
C PRO A 16 -7.12 -8.19 -7.95
N GLN A 17 -6.23 -7.23 -7.92
CA GLN A 17 -6.40 -5.76 -7.94
C GLN A 17 -6.94 -5.27 -9.31
N LEU A 18 -7.47 -6.21 -10.10
CA LEU A 18 -7.64 -6.16 -11.56
C LEU A 18 -8.94 -5.52 -12.01
N THR A 19 -9.99 -5.62 -11.19
CA THR A 19 -11.32 -5.16 -11.61
C THR A 19 -11.52 -3.67 -11.34
N LEU A 20 -10.76 -3.11 -10.39
CA LEU A 20 -10.92 -1.71 -10.00
C LEU A 20 -10.00 -0.75 -10.75
N CYS A 21 -8.85 -1.23 -11.20
CA CYS A 21 -7.80 -0.43 -11.80
C CYS A 21 -7.55 -0.90 -13.24
N SER A 22 -7.56 0.04 -14.18
CA SER A 22 -7.69 -0.22 -15.61
C SER A 22 -6.44 -0.78 -16.31
N SER A 23 -5.34 -1.06 -15.60
CA SER A 23 -4.17 -1.69 -16.19
C SER A 23 -3.27 -2.37 -15.15
N LEU A 24 -3.08 -3.69 -15.30
CA LEU A 24 -2.10 -4.47 -14.53
C LEU A 24 -0.65 -4.05 -14.82
N THR A 25 -0.38 -3.60 -16.04
CA THR A 25 0.97 -3.26 -16.50
C THR A 25 1.45 -1.91 -15.97
N ALA A 26 0.55 -1.01 -15.58
CA ALA A 26 0.89 0.31 -15.02
C ALA A 26 1.19 0.27 -13.50
N LEU A 27 1.00 -0.87 -12.85
CA LEU A 27 1.30 -1.07 -11.42
C LEU A 27 2.74 -1.56 -11.18
N ILE A 28 3.47 -1.89 -12.25
CA ILE A 28 4.84 -2.42 -12.23
C ILE A 28 5.73 -1.58 -13.15
N THR A 29 5.65 -0.26 -12.98
CA THR A 29 6.47 0.73 -13.70
C THR A 29 7.15 1.66 -12.71
N ASP A 30 8.26 2.29 -13.11
CA ASP A 30 8.92 3.32 -12.30
C ASP A 30 8.01 4.53 -12.07
N ASP A 31 7.12 4.82 -13.03
CA ASP A 31 6.03 5.75 -12.84
C ASP A 31 4.94 5.10 -11.97
N LEU A 32 4.75 5.67 -10.78
CA LEU A 32 3.76 5.22 -9.80
C LEU A 32 2.42 5.97 -9.92
N THR A 33 2.25 6.88 -10.90
CA THR A 33 1.07 7.75 -11.01
C THR A 33 -0.23 6.94 -11.05
N ASP A 34 -0.32 5.96 -11.95
CA ASP A 34 -1.50 5.10 -12.09
C ASP A 34 -1.70 4.22 -10.85
N ALA A 35 -0.61 3.73 -10.25
CA ALA A 35 -0.65 2.96 -9.01
C ALA A 35 -1.21 3.78 -7.84
N ILE A 36 -0.82 5.06 -7.72
CA ILE A 36 -1.32 5.97 -6.68
C ILE A 36 -2.80 6.28 -6.91
N ILE A 37 -3.21 6.53 -8.16
CA ILE A 37 -4.63 6.77 -8.51
C ILE A 37 -5.48 5.55 -8.14
N CYS A 38 -5.01 4.36 -8.50
CA CYS A 38 -5.62 3.09 -8.15
C CYS A 38 -5.78 2.92 -6.63
N ALA A 39 -4.69 3.12 -5.87
CA ALA A 39 -4.72 3.01 -4.41
C ALA A 39 -5.71 3.98 -3.77
N LYS A 40 -5.77 5.24 -4.24
CA LYS A 40 -6.76 6.24 -3.77
C LYS A 40 -8.20 5.80 -4.02
N LYS A 41 -8.47 5.18 -5.19
CA LYS A 41 -9.80 4.66 -5.52
C LYS A 41 -10.21 3.54 -4.57
N ILE A 42 -9.32 2.57 -4.32
CA ILE A 42 -9.56 1.48 -3.36
C ILE A 42 -9.87 2.06 -1.98
N VAL A 43 -9.03 2.95 -1.46
CA VAL A 43 -9.23 3.57 -0.14
C VAL A 43 -10.59 4.25 -0.03
N LYS A 44 -11.02 4.94 -1.09
CA LYS A 44 -12.32 5.60 -1.13
C LYS A 44 -13.48 4.61 -1.12
N GLU A 45 -13.38 3.53 -1.87
CA GLU A 45 -14.44 2.52 -1.99
C GLU A 45 -14.50 1.57 -0.79
N THR A 46 -13.38 1.34 -0.09
CA THR A 46 -13.29 0.43 1.06
C THR A 46 -13.23 1.14 2.40
N GLU A 47 -13.62 2.42 2.42
CA GLU A 47 -13.67 3.27 3.62
C GLU A 47 -12.37 3.20 4.45
N GLY A 48 -11.23 3.41 3.78
CA GLY A 48 -9.92 3.31 4.39
C GLY A 48 -9.10 2.13 3.86
N MET A 49 -8.15 1.67 4.66
CA MET A 49 -7.13 0.69 4.25
C MET A 49 -7.52 -0.76 4.56
N ASN A 50 -8.79 -0.99 4.93
CA ASN A 50 -9.31 -2.30 5.37
C ASN A 50 -9.25 -3.39 4.29
N TYR A 51 -9.15 -2.99 3.02
CA TYR A 51 -8.94 -3.90 1.90
C TYR A 51 -7.64 -4.70 2.04
N TRP A 52 -6.56 -4.07 2.52
CA TRP A 52 -5.26 -4.73 2.64
C TRP A 52 -5.15 -5.50 3.97
N GLN A 53 -5.24 -6.82 3.92
CA GLN A 53 -5.10 -7.65 5.13
C GLN A 53 -3.73 -7.50 5.82
N GLY A 54 -2.67 -7.20 5.06
CA GLY A 54 -1.36 -6.86 5.63
C GLY A 54 -1.44 -5.62 6.52
N TRP A 55 -2.16 -4.58 6.06
CA TRP A 55 -2.38 -3.35 6.81
C TRP A 55 -3.12 -3.63 8.10
N LYS A 56 -4.27 -4.32 8.01
CA LYS A 56 -5.09 -4.66 9.17
C LYS A 56 -4.33 -5.46 10.23
N ASN A 57 -3.57 -6.47 9.80
CA ASN A 57 -2.91 -7.39 10.73
C ASN A 57 -1.63 -6.81 11.35
N HIS A 58 -0.96 -5.90 10.64
CA HIS A 58 0.39 -5.51 11.01
C HIS A 58 0.57 -4.03 11.30
N CYS A 59 -0.35 -3.15 10.90
CA CYS A 59 -0.08 -1.71 10.79
C CYS A 59 -1.22 -0.80 11.27
N GLU A 60 -2.47 -1.26 11.19
CA GLU A 60 -3.60 -0.55 11.77
C GLU A 60 -3.37 -0.29 13.28
N GLY A 61 -3.59 0.96 13.70
CA GLY A 61 -3.44 1.39 15.10
C GLY A 61 -1.99 1.47 15.63
N LYS A 62 -0.97 1.26 14.79
CA LYS A 62 0.44 1.36 15.20
C LYS A 62 1.05 2.71 14.84
N ASP A 63 2.07 3.11 15.61
CA ASP A 63 2.93 4.21 15.19
C ASP A 63 3.81 3.76 14.02
N LEU A 64 3.66 4.44 12.89
CA LEU A 64 4.42 4.20 11.66
C LEU A 64 5.44 5.33 11.39
N SER A 65 5.71 6.19 12.38
CA SER A 65 6.69 7.29 12.26
C SER A 65 8.07 6.81 11.81
N GLU A 66 8.47 5.61 12.24
CA GLU A 66 9.74 4.98 11.83
C GLU A 66 9.86 4.78 10.30
N TRP A 67 8.75 4.62 9.58
CA TRP A 67 8.74 4.38 8.14
C TRP A 67 9.10 5.62 7.31
N LYS A 68 8.99 6.81 7.92
CA LYS A 68 9.39 8.08 7.31
C LYS A 68 10.65 8.65 7.97
N LYS A 69 11.27 7.92 8.90
CA LYS A 69 12.42 8.42 9.65
C LYS A 69 13.62 8.61 8.71
N GLY A 70 14.12 9.84 8.66
CA GLY A 70 15.23 10.21 7.78
C GLY A 70 14.81 10.49 6.33
N CYS A 71 13.52 10.43 6.01
CA CYS A 71 13.00 10.92 4.73
C CYS A 71 12.55 12.38 4.88
N GLU A 72 12.99 13.24 3.98
CA GLU A 72 12.44 14.60 3.85
C GLU A 72 11.15 14.53 3.03
N VAL A 73 10.03 14.50 3.74
CA VAL A 73 8.69 14.49 3.15
C VAL A 73 7.97 15.75 3.63
N SER A 74 7.86 16.74 2.74
CA SER A 74 7.17 18.01 2.94
C SER A 74 5.67 17.90 2.69
#